data_AF-A0A2G9V4Z5-F1
#
_entry.id   AF-A0A2G9V4Z5-F1
#
_cell.length_a   1.000
_cell.length_b   1.000
_cell.length_c   1.000
_cell.angle_alpha   90.00
_cell.angle_beta   90.00
_cell.angle_gamma   90.00
#
_symmetry.space_group_name_H-M   'P 1'
#
loop_
_entity.id
_entity.type
_entity.pdbx_description
1 polymer ?
#
loop_
_entity_poly.entity_id
_entity_poly.type
_entity_poly.pdbx_seq_one_letter_code
_entity_poly.pdbx_strand_id
1 'polypeptide(L)' 'MQIYCTLGGVSEDCHYIIGPYPGSSNVLVGGCGSGSGFKVAPAIGKVLAEMASESQVSIDVSFFSFERFLRR' A
#
# COMPACT_ATOMS: atom_id res chain seq x y z
N MET A 1 -6.21 -13.71 -1.97
CA MET A 1 -5.56 -12.42 -1.67
C MET A 1 -4.04 -12.58 -1.84
N GLN A 2 -3.41 -11.83 -2.72
CA GLN A 2 -1.95 -11.80 -2.89
C GLN A 2 -1.43 -10.45 -2.38
N ILE A 3 -0.39 -10.46 -1.55
CA ILE A 3 0.22 -9.25 -0.98
C ILE A 3 1.57 -9.01 -1.65
N TYR A 4 1.74 -7.85 -2.27
CA TYR A 4 3.00 -7.42 -2.89
C TYR A 4 3.60 -6.27 -2.10
N CYS A 5 4.79 -6.48 -1.54
CA CYS A 5 5.54 -5.48 -0.80
C CYS A 5 6.87 -5.20 -1.49
N THR A 6 7.11 -3.95 -1.90
CA THR A 6 8.38 -3.55 -2.52
C THR A 6 9.12 -2.56 -1.64
N LEU A 7 10.39 -2.86 -1.35
CA LEU A 7 11.29 -1.99 -0.59
C LEU A 7 11.97 -0.93 -1.47
N GLY A 8 11.98 -1.15 -2.79
CA GLY A 8 12.51 -0.25 -3.80
C GLY A 8 11.42 0.17 -4.78
N GLY A 9 11.35 1.48 -5.07
CA GLY A 9 10.39 2.09 -5.97
C GLY A 9 10.15 3.55 -5.61
N VAL A 10 10.07 4.41 -6.63
CA VAL A 10 9.63 5.81 -6.51
C VAL A 10 8.32 5.93 -7.26
N SER A 11 7.28 6.33 -6.56
CA SER A 11 6.03 6.78 -7.15
C SER A 11 6.20 8.19 -7.73
N GLU A 12 5.33 8.61 -8.64
CA GLU A 12 5.42 9.93 -9.29
C GLU A 12 5.40 11.09 -8.26
N ASP A 13 4.78 10.86 -7.10
CA ASP A 13 4.70 11.80 -5.97
C ASP A 13 5.67 11.49 -4.81
N CYS A 14 6.55 10.50 -4.94
CA CYS A 14 7.46 10.03 -3.88
C CYS A 14 6.77 9.57 -2.57
N HIS A 15 5.46 9.30 -2.57
CA HIS A 15 4.74 8.74 -1.43
C HIS A 15 4.48 7.23 -1.57
N TYR A 16 4.22 6.58 -0.44
CA TYR A 16 3.83 5.18 -0.40
C TYR A 16 2.54 4.92 -1.20
N ILE A 17 2.42 3.73 -1.77
CA ILE A 17 1.19 3.24 -2.37
C ILE A 17 0.76 2.04 -1.55
N ILE A 18 -0.43 2.13 -0.93
CA ILE A 18 -1.00 1.11 -0.07
C ILE A 18 -2.47 0.95 -0.44
N GLY A 19 -2.86 -0.25 -0.87
CA GLY A 19 -4.25 -0.56 -1.17
C GLY A 19 -4.42 -1.62 -2.27
N PRO A 20 -5.68 -1.89 -2.66
CA PRO A 20 -5.99 -2.83 -3.72
C PRO A 20 -5.56 -2.29 -5.08
N TYR A 21 -5.08 -3.18 -5.94
CA TYR A 21 -4.73 -2.84 -7.31
C TYR A 21 -6.01 -2.56 -8.12
N PRO A 22 -6.10 -1.45 -8.90
CA PRO A 22 -7.32 -1.10 -9.63
C PRO A 22 -7.77 -2.14 -10.66
N GLY A 23 -6.85 -2.97 -11.17
CA GLY A 23 -7.18 -4.06 -12.09
C GLY A 23 -7.58 -5.38 -11.41
N SER A 24 -7.45 -5.49 -10.09
CA SER A 24 -7.83 -6.70 -9.33
C SER A 24 -7.91 -6.41 -7.83
N SER A 25 -9.10 -6.55 -7.25
CA SER A 25 -9.34 -6.45 -5.81
C SER A 25 -8.67 -7.58 -5.01
N ASN A 26 -8.21 -8.64 -5.66
CA ASN A 26 -7.51 -9.77 -5.03
C ASN A 26 -6.02 -9.51 -4.77
N VAL A 27 -5.50 -8.38 -5.25
CA VAL A 27 -4.08 -8.01 -5.13
C VAL A 27 -3.98 -6.75 -4.29
N LEU A 28 -3.26 -6.85 -3.17
CA LEU A 28 -2.92 -5.74 -2.31
C LEU A 28 -1.46 -5.36 -2.55
N VAL A 29 -1.20 -4.06 -2.74
CA VAL A 29 0.14 -3.52 -2.91
C VAL A 29 0.45 -2.61 -1.74
N GLY A 30 1.66 -2.71 -1.18
CA GLY A 30 2.19 -1.78 -0.21
C GLY A 30 3.67 -1.50 -0.47
N GLY A 31 4.02 -0.34 -1.02
CA GLY A 31 5.40 -0.04 -1.43
C GLY A 31 5.63 1.41 -1.87
N CYS A 32 6.70 1.66 -2.63
CA CYS A 32 7.13 2.99 -3.15
C CYS A 32 7.68 4.00 -2.12
N GLY A 33 8.18 3.52 -0.98
CA GLY A 33 8.81 4.39 0.01
C GLY A 33 10.25 4.75 -0.32
N SER A 34 10.47 5.75 -1.16
CA SER A 34 11.77 6.36 -1.56
C SER A 34 12.91 6.23 -0.52
N GLY A 35 13.54 5.06 -0.40
CA GLY A 35 14.59 4.73 0.57
C GLY A 35 14.19 4.72 2.06
N SER A 36 12.99 5.17 2.42
CA SER A 36 12.51 5.24 3.82
C SER A 36 11.65 4.05 4.25
N GLY A 37 11.40 3.09 3.36
CA GLY A 37 10.45 2.00 3.60
C GLY A 37 10.79 1.10 4.78
N PHE A 38 12.07 0.97 5.17
CA PHE A 38 12.47 0.06 6.25
C PHE A 38 11.83 0.38 7.60
N LYS A 39 11.72 1.67 7.97
CA LYS A 39 11.12 2.08 9.25
C LYS A 39 9.61 1.86 9.29
N VAL A 40 8.96 1.89 8.11
CA VAL A 40 7.50 1.83 7.97
C VAL A 40 7.04 0.41 7.60
N ALA A 41 7.96 -0.47 7.18
CA ALA A 41 7.68 -1.83 6.72
C ALA A 41 6.81 -2.66 7.70
N PRO A 42 7.03 -2.65 9.04
CA PRO A 42 6.16 -3.38 9.96
C PRO A 42 4.72 -2.85 9.99
N ALA A 43 4.55 -1.53 9.92
CA ALA A 43 3.23 -0.90 9.92
C ALA A 43 2.48 -1.18 8.61
N ILE A 44 3.17 -1.09 7.46
CA ILE A 44 2.59 -1.41 6.14
C ILE A 44 2.20 -2.90 6.08
N GLY A 45 3.07 -3.79 6.56
CA GLY A 45 2.78 -5.23 6.63
C GLY A 45 1.56 -5.54 7.49
N LYS A 46 1.42 -4.87 8.64
CA LYS A 46 0.24 -5.01 9.51
C LYS A 46 -1.04 -4.58 8.81
N VAL A 47 -1.03 -3.41 8.17
CA VAL A 47 -2.19 -2.90 7.42
C VAL A 47 -2.57 -3.81 6.25
N LEU A 48 -1.59 -4.31 5.49
CA LEU A 48 -1.84 -5.26 4.41
C LEU A 48 -2.43 -6.58 4.92
N ALA A 49 -1.96 -7.06 6.09
CA ALA A 49 -2.51 -8.26 6.72
C ALA A 49 -3.94 -8.05 7.22
N GLU A 50 -4.24 -6.89 7.83
CA GLU A 50 -5.59 -6.53 8.26
C GLU A 50 -6.55 -6.43 7.08
N MET A 51 -6.13 -5.77 5.98
CA MET A 51 -6.88 -5.71 4.73
C MET A 51 -7.08 -7.10 4.12
N ALA A 52 -6.06 -7.96 4.15
CA ALA A 52 -6.15 -9.32 3.64
C ALA A 52 -7.09 -10.21 4.49
N SER A 53 -7.22 -9.91 5.78
CA SER A 53 -8.09 -10.60 6.71
C SER A 53 -9.50 -9.99 6.80
N GLU A 54 -9.85 -9.06 5.90
CA GLU A 54 -11.13 -8.32 5.89
C GLU A 54 -11.46 -7.66 7.24
N SER A 55 -10.43 -7.41 8.05
CA SER A 55 -10.56 -6.79 9.36
C SER A 55 -10.50 -5.28 9.23
N GLN A 56 -11.06 -4.58 10.21
CA GLN A 56 -10.98 -3.13 10.24
C GLN A 56 -9.51 -2.70 10.33
N VAL A 57 -9.07 -1.90 9.35
CA VAL A 57 -7.70 -1.42 9.30
C VAL A 57 -7.44 -0.49 10.49
N SER A 58 -6.39 -0.77 11.26
CA SER A 58 -6.02 -0.01 12.46
C SER A 58 -5.53 1.41 12.15
N ILE A 59 -5.08 1.65 10.92
CA ILE A 59 -4.46 2.89 10.47
C ILE A 59 -5.14 3.34 9.19
N ASP A 60 -5.55 4.60 9.11
CA ASP A 60 -6.05 5.17 7.86
C ASP A 60 -4.91 5.26 6.83
N VAL A 61 -5.06 4.51 5.73
CA VAL A 61 -4.13 4.50 4.60
C VAL A 61 -4.78 5.04 3.33
N SER A 62 -5.94 5.69 3.45
CA SER A 62 -6.71 6.23 2.32
C SER A 62 -5.90 7.21 1.48
N PHE A 63 -5.03 8.00 2.12
CA PHE A 63 -4.09 8.91 1.44
C PHE A 63 -3.10 8.18 0.51
N PHE A 64 -2.72 6.94 0.85
CA PHE A 64 -1.78 6.14 0.07
C PHE A 64 -2.47 5.27 -0.99
N SER A 65 -3.78 5.40 -1.18
CA SER A 65 -4.54 4.63 -2.17
C SER A 65 -4.08 4.90 -3.61
N PHE A 66 -4.25 3.90 -4.48
CA PHE A 66 -4.07 4.04 -5.93
C PHE A 66 -4.99 5.09 -6.55
N GLU A 67 -6.15 5.36 -5.93
CA GLU A 67 -7.14 6.33 -6.43
C GLU A 67 -6.54 7.71 -6.70
N ARG A 68 -5.46 8.10 -6.01
CA ARG A 68 -4.77 9.38 -6.24
C ARG A 68 -4.17 9.51 -7.63
N PHE A 69 -3.75 8.40 -8.26
CA PHE A 69 -3.19 8.38 -9.61
C PHE A 69 -4.27 8.16 -10.68
N LEU A 70 -5.42 7.62 -10.29
CA LEU A 70 -6.54 7.34 -11.21
C LEU A 70 -7.38 8.59 -11.50
N ARG A 71 -7.38 9.62 -10.64
CA ARG A 71 -8.12 10.89 -10.85
C ARG A 71 -7.40 11.89 -11.77
N ARG A 72 -6.82 11.43 -12.88
CA ARG A 72 -6.20 12.34 -13.87
C ARG A 72 -7.18 12.72 -14.98
#